data_AF-A0A2I0T920-F1
#
_entry.id   AF-A0A2I0T920-F1
#
_cell.length_a   1.000
_cell.length_b   1.000
_cell.length_c   1.000
_cell.angle_alpha   90.00
_cell.angle_beta   90.00
_cell.angle_gamma   90.00
#
_symmetry.space_group_name_H-M   'P 1'
#
loop_
_entity.id
_entity.type
_entity.pdbx_description
1 polymer ?
#
loop_
_entity_poly.entity_id
_entity_poly.type
_entity_poly.pdbx_seq_one_letter_code
_entity_poly.pdbx_strand_id
1 'polypeptide(L)'
;MPAPTTPHTRLPHGTLTLLLLLMALTTSLACQHMRPQDATFAWDSLNILKAMAPTPPQPCQHYQLPFPFPDILLHTVQPQQAAAIARHILDNLFAILSGHNIPQHWDVKAQHDLLNNLHHYSHHLEHCMPANRMLIKRQGPRNLMLSTNKYFRRIRDFLHTHSHSACAWDHVRLEARACFQRVDTLIRQMKSRATPGPP
;
A
#
# COMPACT_ATOMS: atom_id res chain seq x y z
N MET A 1 60.32 2.21 17.22
CA MET A 1 59.31 1.67 16.28
C MET A 1 58.12 2.62 16.25
N PRO A 2 57.90 3.39 15.17
CA PRO A 2 56.69 4.18 14.98
C PRO A 2 55.55 3.30 14.45
N ALA A 3 54.34 3.48 15.00
CA ALA A 3 53.13 2.79 14.56
C ALA A 3 52.64 3.35 13.20
N PRO A 4 52.07 2.51 12.31
CA PRO A 4 51.58 2.98 11.03
C PRO A 4 50.25 3.72 11.20
N THR A 5 50.23 4.99 10.79
CA THR A 5 49.00 5.78 10.65
C THR A 5 48.16 5.23 9.51
N THR A 6 46.96 4.75 9.83
CA THR A 6 45.95 4.37 8.84
C THR A 6 45.41 5.62 8.13
N PRO A 7 45.36 5.65 6.79
CA PRO A 7 44.74 6.76 6.08
C PRO A 7 43.23 6.67 6.21
N HIS A 8 42.62 7.63 6.90
CA HIS A 8 41.18 7.86 6.81
C HIS A 8 40.86 8.41 5.43
N THR A 9 40.38 7.54 4.54
CA THR A 9 39.82 7.90 3.24
C THR A 9 38.58 8.77 3.47
N ARG A 10 38.74 10.08 3.40
CA ARG A 10 37.61 11.00 3.34
C ARG A 10 37.00 10.91 1.94
N LEU A 11 35.76 10.42 1.88
CA LEU A 11 34.98 10.47 0.65
C LEU A 11 34.80 11.94 0.25
N PRO A 12 35.18 12.36 -0.97
CA PRO A 12 34.96 13.71 -1.43
C PRO A 12 33.47 14.03 -1.41
N HIS A 13 33.09 15.22 -0.91
CA HIS A 13 31.69 15.67 -0.86
C HIS A 13 31.01 15.57 -2.24
N GLY A 14 31.75 15.81 -3.32
CA GLY A 14 31.28 15.66 -4.70
C GLY A 14 30.85 14.23 -5.07
N THR A 15 31.56 13.22 -4.56
CA THR A 15 31.25 11.80 -4.79
C THR A 15 29.98 11.39 -4.04
N LEU A 16 29.78 11.93 -2.83
CA LEU A 16 28.57 11.72 -2.04
C LEU A 16 27.34 12.36 -2.70
N THR A 17 27.46 13.60 -3.20
CA THR A 17 26.36 14.29 -3.90
C THR A 17 25.98 13.60 -5.21
N LEU A 18 26.97 13.12 -5.98
CA LEU A 18 26.71 12.37 -7.22
C LEU A 18 25.99 11.06 -6.94
N LEU A 19 26.40 10.31 -5.90
CA LEU A 19 25.70 9.10 -5.48
C LEU A 19 24.24 9.37 -5.10
N LEU A 20 23.98 10.44 -4.34
CA LEU A 20 22.61 10.80 -3.93
C LEU A 20 21.73 11.16 -5.13
N LEU A 21 22.27 11.89 -6.12
CA LEU A 21 21.56 12.24 -7.35
C LEU A 21 21.26 11.01 -8.20
N LEU A 22 22.21 10.10 -8.35
CA LEU A 22 22.01 8.82 -9.06
C LEU A 22 20.92 7.98 -8.40
N MET A 23 20.91 7.88 -7.07
CA MET A 23 19.88 7.16 -6.32
C MET A 23 18.49 7.82 -6.44
N ALA A 24 18.43 9.15 -6.49
CA ALA A 24 17.19 9.87 -6.73
C ALA A 24 16.67 9.65 -8.16
N LEU A 25 17.57 9.65 -9.15
CA LEU A 25 17.22 9.37 -10.55
C LEU A 25 16.69 7.94 -10.71
N THR A 26 17.38 6.93 -10.18
CA THR A 26 16.98 5.52 -10.32
C THR A 26 15.64 5.24 -9.66
N THR A 27 15.37 5.81 -8.48
CA THR A 27 14.07 5.67 -7.80
C THR A 27 12.96 6.39 -8.54
N SER A 28 13.22 7.57 -9.09
CA SER A 28 12.22 8.29 -9.91
C SER A 28 11.90 7.53 -11.21
N LEU A 29 12.91 6.95 -11.86
CA LEU A 29 12.76 6.18 -13.08
C LEU A 29 12.04 4.85 -12.82
N ALA A 30 12.33 4.20 -11.69
CA ALA A 30 11.61 3.02 -11.24
C ALA A 30 10.13 3.33 -11.02
N CYS A 31 9.79 4.43 -10.34
CA CYS A 31 8.40 4.89 -10.22
C CYS A 31 7.73 5.15 -11.58
N GLN A 32 8.47 5.68 -12.56
CA GLN A 32 7.94 5.94 -13.90
C GLN A 32 7.77 4.67 -14.74
N HIS A 33 8.59 3.63 -14.52
CA HIS A 33 8.54 2.38 -15.29
C HIS A 33 7.47 1.39 -14.80
N MET A 34 6.92 1.56 -13.59
CA MET A 34 5.76 0.79 -13.12
C MET A 34 4.47 1.04 -13.97
N ARG A 35 4.51 2.06 -14.83
CA ARG A 35 3.41 2.59 -15.67
C ARG A 35 2.57 1.55 -16.45
N PRO A 36 3.09 0.44 -17.01
CA PRO A 36 2.27 -0.53 -17.76
C PRO A 36 1.62 -1.63 -16.90
N GLN A 37 2.33 -2.17 -15.91
CA GLN A 37 1.85 -3.30 -15.10
C GLN A 37 0.79 -2.88 -14.07
N ASP A 38 0.77 -1.60 -13.71
CA ASP A 38 -0.12 -1.03 -12.69
C ASP A 38 -1.56 -0.75 -13.15
N ALA A 39 -1.87 -0.84 -14.45
CA ALA A 39 -3.17 -0.41 -14.97
C ALA A 39 -4.32 -1.34 -14.60
N THR A 40 -4.05 -2.63 -14.44
CA THR A 40 -5.09 -3.64 -14.20
C THR A 40 -5.17 -4.08 -12.75
N PHE A 41 -4.12 -3.89 -11.95
CA PHE A 41 -4.04 -4.41 -10.57
C PHE A 41 -5.32 -4.19 -9.74
N ALA A 42 -5.83 -2.95 -9.69
CA ALA A 42 -7.00 -2.63 -8.89
C ALA A 42 -8.26 -3.32 -9.43
N TRP A 43 -8.39 -3.39 -10.75
CA TRP A 43 -9.51 -4.06 -11.43
C TRP A 43 -9.45 -5.59 -11.22
N ASP A 44 -8.27 -6.19 -11.38
CA ASP A 44 -8.03 -7.61 -11.14
C ASP A 44 -8.33 -7.98 -9.68
N SER A 45 -7.83 -7.19 -8.72
CA SER A 45 -8.09 -7.39 -7.29
C SER A 45 -9.58 -7.30 -6.95
N LEU A 46 -10.31 -6.36 -7.57
CA LEU A 46 -11.75 -6.21 -7.37
C LEU A 46 -12.54 -7.41 -7.93
N ASN A 47 -12.12 -7.94 -9.09
CA ASN A 47 -12.76 -9.12 -9.68
C ASN A 47 -12.49 -10.38 -8.85
N ILE A 48 -11.25 -10.58 -8.40
CA ILE A 48 -10.91 -11.70 -7.53
C ILE A 48 -11.66 -11.58 -6.21
N LEU A 49 -11.73 -10.39 -5.59
CA LEU A 49 -12.51 -10.17 -4.37
C LEU A 49 -14.00 -10.52 -4.56
N LYS A 50 -14.58 -10.15 -5.72
CA LYS A 50 -15.97 -10.47 -6.04
C LYS A 50 -16.19 -11.99 -6.19
N ALA A 51 -15.23 -12.70 -6.77
CA ALA A 51 -15.28 -14.16 -6.90
C ALA A 51 -15.08 -14.86 -5.54
N MET A 52 -14.13 -14.37 -4.74
CA MET A 52 -13.80 -14.87 -3.39
C MET A 52 -14.97 -14.71 -2.42
N ALA A 53 -15.59 -13.54 -2.40
CA ALA A 53 -16.58 -13.15 -1.40
C ALA A 53 -17.85 -12.64 -2.09
N PRO A 54 -18.75 -13.53 -2.55
CA PRO A 54 -20.01 -13.10 -3.13
C PRO A 54 -20.86 -12.34 -2.10
N THR A 55 -21.71 -11.43 -2.58
CA THR A 55 -22.64 -10.71 -1.72
C THR A 55 -23.55 -11.71 -1.00
N PRO A 56 -23.74 -11.59 0.33
CA PRO A 56 -24.60 -12.50 1.07
C PRO A 56 -26.06 -12.41 0.58
N PRO A 57 -26.81 -13.53 0.60
CA PRO A 57 -28.19 -13.57 0.14
C PRO A 57 -29.14 -12.75 1.03
N GLN A 58 -28.82 -12.63 2.31
CA GLN A 58 -29.53 -11.77 3.25
C GLN A 58 -28.73 -10.47 3.45
N PRO A 59 -29.41 -9.31 3.48
CA PRO A 59 -28.73 -8.05 3.69
C PRO A 59 -28.17 -7.97 5.12
N CYS A 60 -26.91 -7.59 5.23
CA CYS A 60 -26.29 -7.25 6.50
C CYS A 60 -26.52 -5.78 6.83
N GLN A 61 -26.67 -5.46 8.12
CA GLN A 61 -26.70 -4.07 8.55
C GLN A 61 -25.36 -3.42 8.23
N HIS A 62 -25.40 -2.30 7.50
CA HIS A 62 -24.19 -1.52 7.24
C HIS A 62 -23.77 -0.80 8.52
N TYR A 63 -22.58 -1.14 9.01
CA TYR A 63 -21.95 -0.43 10.11
C TYR A 63 -21.15 0.74 9.53
N GLN A 64 -21.42 1.95 10.01
CA GLN A 64 -20.48 3.04 9.78
C GLN A 64 -19.35 2.91 10.80
N LEU A 65 -18.13 2.75 10.32
CA LEU A 65 -16.97 2.84 11.21
C LEU A 65 -16.93 4.26 11.79
N PRO A 66 -16.87 4.43 13.12
CA PRO A 66 -16.84 5.75 13.77
C PRO A 66 -15.58 6.56 13.41
N PHE A 67 -14.62 5.95 12.73
CA PHE A 67 -13.42 6.61 12.20
C PHE A 67 -13.27 6.21 10.72
N PRO A 68 -13.68 7.08 9.78
CA PRO A 68 -13.54 6.79 8.36
C PRO A 68 -12.06 6.72 7.97
N PHE A 69 -11.80 6.13 6.80
CA PHE A 69 -10.47 6.17 6.22
C PHE A 69 -10.01 7.63 6.08
N PRO A 70 -8.75 7.96 6.41
CA PRO A 70 -8.25 9.33 6.30
C PRO A 70 -8.01 9.69 4.83
N ASP A 71 -9.06 10.13 4.12
CA ASP A 71 -9.04 10.45 2.68
C ASP A 71 -8.02 11.53 2.29
N ILE A 72 -7.54 12.33 3.25
CA ILE A 72 -6.39 13.24 3.08
C ILE A 72 -5.14 12.53 2.53
N LEU A 73 -4.99 11.22 2.78
CA LEU A 73 -3.94 10.38 2.19
C LEU A 73 -4.02 10.27 0.66
N LEU A 74 -5.22 10.41 0.11
CA LEU A 74 -5.48 10.33 -1.32
C LEU A 74 -5.15 11.64 -2.03
N HIS A 75 -4.67 12.67 -1.33
CA HIS A 75 -4.32 13.96 -1.94
C HIS A 75 -2.80 14.20 -1.98
N THR A 76 -2.01 13.13 -1.85
CA THR A 76 -0.54 13.24 -1.90
C THR A 76 -0.04 13.71 -3.26
N VAL A 77 0.97 14.57 -3.21
CA VAL A 77 1.56 15.27 -4.35
C VAL A 77 2.78 14.51 -4.89
N GLN A 78 3.35 13.61 -4.08
CA GLN A 78 4.61 12.89 -4.33
C GLN A 78 4.35 11.42 -4.71
N PRO A 79 4.87 10.92 -5.84
CA PRO A 79 4.69 9.52 -6.27
C PRO A 79 5.21 8.49 -5.26
N GLN A 80 6.36 8.74 -4.64
CA GLN A 80 6.94 7.82 -3.64
C GLN A 80 6.06 7.71 -2.40
N GLN A 81 5.42 8.82 -2.01
CA GLN A 81 4.46 8.83 -0.91
C GLN A 81 3.16 8.11 -1.30
N ALA A 82 2.67 8.29 -2.53
CA ALA A 82 1.52 7.54 -3.04
C ALA A 82 1.80 6.02 -3.04
N ALA A 83 2.98 5.60 -3.51
CA ALA A 83 3.41 4.20 -3.47
C ALA A 83 3.48 3.66 -2.04
N ALA A 84 4.03 4.43 -1.10
CA ALA A 84 4.11 4.03 0.30
C ALA A 84 2.72 3.87 0.94
N ILE A 85 1.78 4.78 0.65
CA ILE A 85 0.40 4.70 1.15
C ILE A 85 -0.31 3.49 0.54
N ALA A 86 -0.19 3.29 -0.78
CA ALA A 86 -0.78 2.15 -1.46
C ALA A 86 -0.27 0.83 -0.87
N ARG A 87 1.06 0.70 -0.73
CA ARG A 87 1.69 -0.48 -0.12
C ARG A 87 1.19 -0.72 1.30
N HIS A 88 1.06 0.33 2.10
CA HIS A 88 0.56 0.23 3.47
C HIS A 88 -0.90 -0.23 3.53
N ILE A 89 -1.75 0.21 2.60
CA ILE A 89 -3.12 -0.30 2.46
C ILE A 89 -3.10 -1.79 2.13
N LEU A 90 -2.29 -2.20 1.15
CA LEU A 90 -2.21 -3.59 0.69
C LEU A 90 -1.67 -4.53 1.76
N ASP A 91 -0.64 -4.13 2.49
CA ASP A 91 -0.07 -4.92 3.59
C ASP A 91 -1.12 -5.17 4.70
N ASN A 92 -1.93 -4.16 5.02
CA ASN A 92 -3.00 -4.33 6.01
C ASN A 92 -4.16 -5.18 5.49
N LEU A 93 -4.53 -5.05 4.21
CA LEU A 93 -5.52 -5.93 3.58
C LEU A 93 -5.05 -7.38 3.59
N PHE A 94 -3.79 -7.62 3.21
CA PHE A 94 -3.19 -8.94 3.25
C PHE A 94 -3.31 -9.56 4.65
N ALA A 95 -2.92 -8.82 5.68
CA ALA A 95 -2.97 -9.30 7.06
C ALA A 95 -4.40 -9.63 7.55
N ILE A 96 -5.42 -8.89 7.09
CA ILE A 96 -6.82 -9.16 7.43
C ILE A 96 -7.34 -10.37 6.66
N LEU A 97 -7.10 -10.41 5.34
CA LEU A 97 -7.62 -11.41 4.43
C LEU A 97 -6.88 -12.75 4.52
N SER A 98 -5.70 -12.80 5.13
CA SER A 98 -4.97 -14.03 5.45
C SER A 98 -5.40 -14.67 6.78
N GLY A 99 -6.40 -14.11 7.47
CA GLY A 99 -6.84 -14.58 8.79
C GLY A 99 -7.48 -15.97 8.75
N HIS A 100 -7.37 -16.72 9.85
CA HIS A 100 -7.90 -18.09 9.96
C HIS A 100 -9.42 -18.18 10.09
N ASN A 101 -10.09 -17.08 10.40
CA ASN A 101 -11.53 -17.03 10.68
C ASN A 101 -12.36 -16.56 9.47
N ILE A 102 -11.83 -16.73 8.25
CA ILE A 102 -12.52 -16.35 7.02
C ILE A 102 -13.80 -17.20 6.86
N PRO A 103 -14.91 -16.64 6.34
CA PRO A 103 -16.16 -17.39 6.20
C PRO A 103 -16.00 -18.63 5.32
N GLN A 104 -16.58 -19.75 5.74
CA GLN A 104 -16.51 -21.04 5.02
C GLN A 104 -17.06 -21.00 3.60
N HIS A 105 -17.97 -20.06 3.30
CA HIS A 105 -18.57 -19.91 1.97
C HIS A 105 -17.73 -19.03 1.02
N TRP A 106 -16.60 -18.49 1.48
CA TRP A 106 -15.68 -17.77 0.61
C TRP A 106 -14.81 -18.76 -0.17
N ASP A 107 -14.51 -18.44 -1.43
CA ASP A 107 -13.70 -19.30 -2.29
C ASP A 107 -12.21 -19.20 -1.88
N VAL A 108 -11.68 -20.32 -1.38
CA VAL A 108 -10.30 -20.43 -0.88
C VAL A 108 -9.26 -20.23 -1.97
N LYS A 109 -9.55 -20.66 -3.21
CA LYS A 109 -8.63 -20.47 -4.34
C LYS A 109 -8.57 -19.00 -4.72
N ALA A 110 -9.72 -18.34 -4.85
CA ALA A 110 -9.78 -16.91 -5.13
C ALA A 110 -9.16 -16.08 -3.99
N GLN A 111 -9.30 -16.52 -2.73
CA GLN A 111 -8.56 -15.93 -1.61
C GLN A 111 -7.05 -16.02 -1.82
N HIS A 112 -6.54 -17.21 -2.16
CA HIS A 112 -5.12 -17.40 -2.39
C HIS A 112 -4.61 -16.55 -3.56
N ASP A 113 -5.37 -16.53 -4.68
CA ASP A 113 -5.08 -15.70 -5.85
C ASP A 113 -5.05 -14.21 -5.48
N LEU A 114 -5.98 -13.75 -4.63
CA LEU A 114 -6.02 -12.37 -4.15
C LEU A 114 -4.78 -12.06 -3.30
N LEU A 115 -4.47 -12.90 -2.31
CA LEU A 115 -3.32 -12.71 -1.41
C LEU A 115 -2.00 -12.67 -2.19
N ASN A 116 -1.84 -13.54 -3.19
CA ASN A 116 -0.69 -13.51 -4.09
C ASN A 116 -0.62 -12.20 -4.86
N ASN A 117 -1.74 -11.75 -5.42
CA ASN A 117 -1.80 -10.47 -6.15
C ASN A 117 -1.40 -9.29 -5.23
N LEU A 118 -1.92 -9.24 -4.00
CA LEU A 118 -1.54 -8.23 -3.01
C LEU A 118 -0.05 -8.26 -2.69
N HIS A 119 0.50 -9.45 -2.45
CA HIS A 119 1.90 -9.62 -2.09
C HIS A 119 2.83 -9.17 -3.23
N HIS A 120 2.57 -9.64 -4.45
CA HIS A 120 3.35 -9.27 -5.63
C HIS A 120 3.32 -7.76 -5.88
N TYR A 121 2.14 -7.15 -5.79
CA TYR A 121 2.01 -5.72 -6.04
C TYR A 121 2.62 -4.87 -4.90
N SER A 122 2.51 -5.32 -3.64
CA SER A 122 3.19 -4.68 -2.51
C SER A 122 4.72 -4.69 -2.70
N HIS A 123 5.29 -5.80 -3.19
CA HIS A 123 6.71 -5.88 -3.55
C HIS A 123 7.05 -5.01 -4.76
N HIS A 124 6.16 -4.94 -5.76
CA HIS A 124 6.34 -4.06 -6.91
C HIS A 124 6.52 -2.59 -6.49
N LEU A 125 5.67 -2.11 -5.59
CA LEU A 125 5.72 -0.74 -5.04
C LEU A 125 7.01 -0.41 -4.28
N GLU A 126 7.77 -1.40 -3.82
CA GLU A 126 9.07 -1.16 -3.16
C GLU A 126 10.09 -0.52 -4.08
N HIS A 127 10.03 -0.81 -5.37
CA HIS A 127 10.94 -0.24 -6.36
C HIS A 127 10.73 1.27 -6.55
N CYS A 128 9.54 1.79 -6.21
CA CYS A 128 9.26 3.23 -6.23
C CYS A 128 9.87 3.98 -5.04
N MET A 129 10.14 3.26 -3.95
CA MET A 129 10.46 3.88 -2.67
C MET A 129 11.97 4.12 -2.56
N PRO A 130 12.41 5.24 -1.97
CA PRO A 130 13.82 5.42 -1.68
C PRO A 130 14.34 4.33 -0.74
N ALA A 131 15.56 3.85 -0.99
CA ALA A 131 16.20 2.80 -0.19
C ALA A 131 16.18 3.10 1.33
N ASN A 132 16.21 4.39 1.69
CA ASN A 132 16.02 4.81 3.07
C ASN A 132 14.53 5.00 3.41
N ARG A 133 13.89 3.94 3.91
CA ARG A 133 12.50 3.97 4.40
C ARG A 133 12.25 5.01 5.51
N MET A 134 13.29 5.51 6.20
CA MET A 134 13.14 6.62 7.15
C MET A 134 12.85 7.96 6.48
N LEU A 135 13.26 8.17 5.22
CA LEU A 135 12.93 9.38 4.47
C LEU A 135 11.43 9.47 4.23
N ILE A 136 10.76 8.37 3.93
CA ILE A 136 9.31 8.31 3.77
C ILE A 136 8.59 8.63 5.09
N LYS A 137 9.11 8.12 6.22
CA LYS A 137 8.58 8.46 7.56
C LYS A 137 8.82 9.91 7.97
N ARG A 138 9.86 10.57 7.43
CA ARG A 138 10.16 11.99 7.67
C ARG A 138 9.44 12.94 6.71
N GLN A 139 9.27 12.53 5.45
CA GLN A 139 8.63 13.30 4.37
C GLN A 139 7.11 13.12 4.37
N GLY A 140 6.61 12.01 4.90
CA GLY A 140 5.20 11.77 5.12
C GLY A 140 4.73 12.27 6.49
N PRO A 141 3.48 12.73 6.63
CA PRO A 141 2.94 13.12 7.93
C PRO A 141 2.83 11.88 8.84
N ARG A 142 3.63 11.85 9.90
CA ARG A 142 3.68 10.72 10.86
C ARG A 142 2.30 10.40 11.45
N ASN A 143 1.46 11.42 11.63
CA ASN A 143 0.06 11.31 12.07
C ASN A 143 -0.83 10.56 11.07
N LEU A 144 -0.55 10.63 9.77
CA LEU A 144 -1.36 9.98 8.74
C LEU A 144 -1.16 8.47 8.70
N MET A 145 0.09 7.99 8.76
CA MET A 145 0.37 6.55 8.88
C MET A 145 -0.22 5.96 10.17
N LEU A 146 -0.18 6.73 11.27
CA LEU A 146 -0.86 6.34 12.52
C LEU A 146 -2.38 6.28 12.34
N SER A 147 -2.97 7.19 11.58
CA SER A 147 -4.41 7.19 11.27
C SER A 147 -4.81 5.99 10.43
N THR A 148 -4.02 5.61 9.42
CA THR A 148 -4.25 4.38 8.64
C THR A 148 -4.14 3.14 9.51
N ASN A 149 -3.12 3.06 10.38
CA ASN A 149 -2.99 1.96 11.33
C ASN A 149 -4.17 1.86 12.30
N LYS A 150 -4.70 3.01 12.73
CA LYS A 150 -5.90 3.07 13.59
C LYS A 150 -7.12 2.55 12.84
N TYR A 151 -7.32 2.96 11.59
CA TYR A 151 -8.39 2.47 10.72
C TYR A 151 -8.37 0.93 10.60
N PHE A 152 -7.24 0.33 10.20
CA PHE A 152 -7.17 -1.13 10.06
C PHE A 152 -7.21 -1.89 11.39
N ARG A 153 -6.71 -1.29 12.48
CA ARG A 153 -6.90 -1.83 13.83
C ARG A 153 -8.38 -1.94 14.15
N ARG A 154 -9.18 -0.91 13.87
CA ARG A 154 -10.62 -0.93 14.11
C ARG A 154 -11.34 -1.99 13.30
N ILE A 155 -10.92 -2.25 12.06
CA ILE A 155 -11.49 -3.34 11.26
C ILE A 155 -11.24 -4.71 11.95
N ARG A 156 -10.03 -4.94 12.47
CA ARG A 156 -9.74 -6.18 13.23
C ARG A 156 -10.52 -6.24 14.54
N ASP A 157 -10.58 -5.14 15.29
CA ASP A 157 -11.37 -5.06 16.53
C ASP A 157 -12.86 -5.33 16.24
N PHE A 158 -13.38 -4.82 15.12
CA PHE A 158 -14.75 -5.06 14.66
C PHE A 158 -14.99 -6.54 14.36
N LEU A 159 -14.08 -7.20 13.64
CA LEU A 159 -14.15 -8.65 13.43
C LEU A 159 -14.19 -9.43 14.76
N HIS A 160 -13.34 -9.08 15.72
CA HIS A 160 -13.29 -9.74 17.03
C HIS A 160 -14.57 -9.51 17.85
N THR A 161 -15.06 -8.28 17.91
CA THR A 161 -16.26 -7.91 18.68
C THR A 161 -17.55 -8.50 18.09
N HIS A 162 -17.55 -8.81 16.79
CA HIS A 162 -18.67 -9.45 16.10
C HIS A 162 -18.41 -10.94 15.82
N SER A 163 -17.49 -11.56 16.58
CA SER A 163 -17.18 -12.99 16.58
C SER A 163 -16.93 -13.57 15.18
N HIS A 164 -16.32 -12.79 14.29
CA HIS A 164 -16.06 -13.18 12.90
C HIS A 164 -17.32 -13.68 12.15
N SER A 165 -18.50 -13.13 12.48
CA SER A 165 -19.75 -13.47 11.81
C SER A 165 -19.72 -13.18 10.30
N ALA A 166 -20.59 -13.84 9.54
CA ALA A 166 -20.71 -13.62 8.10
C ALA A 166 -20.96 -12.14 7.75
N CYS A 167 -21.79 -11.44 8.53
CA CYS A 167 -22.01 -10.00 8.33
C CYS A 167 -20.81 -9.13 8.69
N ALA A 168 -20.01 -9.53 9.68
CA ALA A 168 -18.79 -8.82 9.99
C ALA A 168 -17.79 -8.90 8.83
N TRP A 169 -17.68 -10.08 8.21
CA TRP A 169 -16.85 -10.29 7.03
C TRP A 169 -17.41 -9.64 5.76
N ASP A 170 -18.73 -9.53 5.60
CA ASP A 170 -19.33 -8.75 4.52
C ASP A 170 -18.96 -7.26 4.64
N HIS A 171 -18.94 -6.72 5.86
CA HIS A 171 -18.42 -5.36 6.09
C HIS A 171 -16.93 -5.25 5.71
N VAL A 172 -16.09 -6.22 6.10
CA VAL A 172 -14.67 -6.25 5.68
C VAL A 172 -14.52 -6.32 4.16
N ARG A 173 -15.36 -7.10 3.47
CA ARG A 173 -15.38 -7.17 2.00
C ARG A 173 -15.67 -5.81 1.38
N LEU A 174 -16.64 -5.06 1.92
CA LEU A 174 -16.96 -3.70 1.46
C LEU A 174 -15.79 -2.74 1.70
N GLU A 175 -15.14 -2.81 2.87
CA GLU A 175 -13.96 -1.99 3.15
C GLU A 175 -12.75 -2.38 2.27
N ALA A 176 -12.58 -3.66 1.96
CA ALA A 176 -11.55 -4.12 1.02
C ALA A 176 -11.81 -3.57 -0.38
N ARG A 177 -13.06 -3.60 -0.86
CA ARG A 177 -13.46 -2.96 -2.12
C ARG A 177 -13.12 -1.47 -2.13
N ALA A 178 -13.47 -0.74 -1.07
CA ALA A 178 -13.16 0.68 -0.96
C ALA A 178 -11.64 0.93 -0.95
N CYS A 179 -10.86 0.10 -0.25
CA CYS A 179 -9.41 0.17 -0.25
C CYS A 179 -8.80 -0.06 -1.64
N PHE A 180 -9.32 -0.99 -2.45
CA PHE A 180 -8.84 -1.17 -3.83
C PHE A 180 -9.11 0.05 -4.72
N GLN A 181 -10.26 0.71 -4.55
CA GLN A 181 -10.57 1.96 -5.26
C GLN A 181 -9.63 3.10 -4.84
N ARG A 182 -9.29 3.18 -3.55
CA ARG A 182 -8.30 4.12 -3.03
C ARG A 182 -6.91 3.86 -3.60
N VAL A 183 -6.51 2.60 -3.69
CA VAL A 183 -5.24 2.20 -4.32
C VAL A 183 -5.22 2.55 -5.81
N ASP A 184 -6.31 2.32 -6.55
CA ASP A 184 -6.44 2.77 -7.95
C ASP A 184 -6.21 4.29 -8.09
N THR A 185 -6.80 5.07 -7.19
CA THR A 185 -6.63 6.53 -7.16
C THR A 185 -5.17 6.91 -6.94
N LEU A 186 -4.49 6.28 -5.98
CA LEU A 186 -3.07 6.52 -5.71
C LEU A 186 -2.20 6.12 -6.91
N ILE A 187 -2.51 4.99 -7.56
CA ILE A 187 -1.86 4.53 -8.78
C ILE A 187 -1.99 5.55 -9.91
N ARG A 188 -3.19 6.10 -10.13
CA ARG A 188 -3.42 7.14 -11.14
C ARG A 188 -2.64 8.42 -10.85
N GLN A 189 -2.51 8.79 -9.58
CA GLN A 189 -1.74 9.97 -9.18
C GLN A 189 -0.25 9.80 -9.47
N MET A 190 0.29 8.61 -9.22
CA MET A 190 1.67 8.26 -9.61
C MET A 190 1.87 8.41 -11.13
N LYS A 191 0.86 8.09 -11.95
CA LYS A 191 0.92 8.18 -13.42
C LYS A 191 0.85 9.61 -13.96
N SER A 192 -0.02 10.46 -13.42
CA SER A 192 -0.36 11.79 -13.98
C SER A 192 0.77 12.83 -13.97
N ARG A 193 1.85 12.61 -13.20
CA ARG A 193 2.91 13.61 -12.98
C ARG A 193 4.27 13.24 -13.56
N ALA A 194 4.32 12.14 -14.33
CA ALA A 194 5.51 11.71 -15.06
C ALA A 194 5.66 12.38 -16.45
N THR A 195 4.71 13.24 -16.85
CA THR A 195 4.81 14.07 -18.06
C THR A 195 5.37 15.44 -17.68
N PRO A 196 6.58 15.82 -18.12
CA PRO A 196 6.97 17.22 -18.16
C PRO A 196 5.96 17.96 -19.05
N GLY A 197 5.47 19.11 -18.61
CA GLY A 197 4.67 19.99 -19.47
C GLY A 197 5.46 20.40 -20.72
N PRO A 198 4.79 20.70 -21.85
CA PRO A 198 5.48 21.10 -23.06
C PRO A 198 6.19 22.45 -22.87
N PRO A 199 7.28 22.70 -23.62
CA PRO A 199 8.11 23.90 -23.51
C PRO A 199 7.37 25.19 -23.87
#